data_AF-A0A2D5KAJ8-F1
#
_entry.id   AF-A0A2D5KAJ8-F1
#
_cell.length_a   1.000
_cell.length_b   1.000
_cell.length_c   1.000
_cell.angle_alpha   90.00
_cell.angle_beta   90.00
_cell.angle_gamma   90.00
#
_symmetry.space_group_name_H-M   'P 1'
#
loop_
_entity.id
_entity.type
_entity.pdbx_description
1 polymer ?
#
loop_
_entity_poly.entity_id
_entity_poly.type
_entity_poly.pdbx_seq_one_letter_code
_entity_poly.pdbx_strand_id
1 'polypeptide(L)'
;MTKKNKAILLALLTFLLLIGSIILAVIAFSDIKNYSSPYWFSILVATFGLLIGLLIWKKSKNFFYRNALKKDKVSNLSLFVVFATVGFCLFIFNQTNKLLSTTEDCDSHQILSKTYQEHGYLKPSYYAFLINLNGDIKKVYSDYDYWKDKRQGHYIKVCSYSSKLGFDYMMIKN
;
A
#
# COMPACT_ATOMS: atom_id res chain seq x y z
N MET A 1 -32.38 -4.87 21.26
CA MET A 1 -31.70 -3.74 20.57
C MET A 1 -32.67 -3.11 19.57
N THR A 2 -32.92 -1.80 19.65
CA THR A 2 -33.86 -1.12 18.74
C THR A 2 -33.33 -1.09 17.30
N LYS A 3 -34.23 -0.92 16.33
CA LYS A 3 -33.92 -0.77 14.90
C LYS A 3 -32.91 0.37 14.65
N LYS A 4 -33.01 1.45 15.42
CA LYS A 4 -32.07 2.59 15.44
C LYS A 4 -30.68 2.18 15.93
N ASN A 5 -30.60 1.44 17.04
CA ASN A 5 -29.32 0.99 17.61
C ASN A 5 -28.58 0.06 16.64
N LYS A 6 -29.30 -0.82 15.92
CA LYS A 6 -28.70 -1.70 14.89
C LYS A 6 -28.08 -0.91 13.74
N ALA A 7 -28.77 0.12 13.24
CA ALA A 7 -28.24 0.98 12.17
C ALA A 7 -26.98 1.75 12.60
N ILE A 8 -26.97 2.26 13.83
CA ILE A 8 -25.81 2.98 14.40
C ILE A 8 -24.62 2.03 14.51
N LEU A 9 -24.82 0.83 15.08
CA LEU A 9 -23.76 -0.17 15.20
C LEU A 9 -23.18 -0.54 13.83
N LEU A 10 -24.03 -0.75 12.83
CA LEU A 10 -23.62 -1.12 11.49
C LEU A 10 -22.82 -0.01 10.78
N ALA A 11 -23.26 1.24 10.94
CA ALA A 11 -22.53 2.40 10.42
C ALA A 11 -21.16 2.54 11.09
N LEU A 12 -21.11 2.39 12.42
CA LEU A 12 -19.86 2.46 13.19
C LEU A 12 -18.88 1.34 12.80
N LEU A 13 -19.38 0.11 12.64
CA LEU A 13 -18.56 -1.02 12.20
C LEU A 13 -18.01 -0.80 10.78
N THR A 14 -18.83 -0.29 9.87
CA THR A 14 -18.39 0.01 8.49
C THR A 14 -17.33 1.12 8.47
N PHE A 15 -17.49 2.13 9.32
CA PHE A 15 -16.54 3.22 9.46
C PHE A 15 -15.20 2.74 10.05
N LEU A 16 -15.24 1.89 11.08
CA LEU A 16 -14.04 1.27 11.64
C LEU A 16 -13.30 0.39 10.62
N LEU A 17 -14.04 -0.36 9.79
CA LEU A 17 -13.44 -1.14 8.69
C LEU A 17 -12.75 -0.23 7.68
N LEU A 18 -13.34 0.90 7.33
CA LEU A 18 -12.72 1.87 6.43
C LEU A 18 -11.42 2.43 7.03
N ILE A 19 -11.45 2.91 8.27
CA ILE A 19 -10.24 3.41 8.94
C ILE A 19 -9.16 2.32 9.01
N GLY A 20 -9.53 1.11 9.42
CA GLY A 20 -8.61 -0.02 9.48
C GLY A 20 -7.98 -0.32 8.12
N SER A 21 -8.76 -0.27 7.05
CA SER A 21 -8.25 -0.48 5.69
C SER A 21 -7.26 0.59 5.23
N ILE A 22 -7.46 1.86 5.63
CA ILE A 22 -6.56 2.97 5.30
C ILE A 22 -5.23 2.75 6.02
N ILE A 23 -5.27 2.37 7.31
CA ILE A 23 -4.07 2.05 8.08
C ILE A 23 -3.32 0.88 7.42
N LEU A 24 -4.01 -0.19 7.03
CA LEU A 24 -3.41 -1.33 6.35
C LEU A 24 -2.79 -0.97 5.00
N ALA A 25 -3.45 -0.10 4.21
CA ALA A 25 -2.90 0.39 2.96
C ALA A 25 -1.62 1.22 3.19
N VAL A 26 -1.60 2.09 4.19
CA VAL A 26 -0.39 2.85 4.58
C VAL A 26 0.74 1.91 4.98
N ILE A 27 0.44 0.88 5.79
CA ILE A 27 1.42 -0.15 6.18
C ILE A 27 1.98 -0.84 4.93
N ALA A 28 1.13 -1.24 3.98
CA ALA A 28 1.55 -1.88 2.75
C ALA A 28 2.56 -1.04 1.95
N PHE A 29 2.28 0.25 1.77
CA PHE A 29 3.20 1.17 1.06
C PHE A 29 4.48 1.49 1.84
N SER A 30 4.45 1.40 3.17
CA SER A 30 5.64 1.60 4.00
C SER A 30 6.59 0.39 4.02
N ASP A 31 6.04 -0.83 3.88
CA ASP A 31 6.78 -2.09 3.97
C ASP A 31 7.66 -2.33 2.73
N ILE A 32 7.16 -2.03 1.53
CA ILE A 32 7.92 -2.13 0.27
C ILE A 32 7.90 -0.78 -0.44
N LYS A 33 8.99 -0.02 -0.29
CA LYS A 33 9.13 1.34 -0.84
C LYS A 33 9.59 1.39 -2.29
N ASN A 34 10.32 0.37 -2.74
CA ASN A 34 11.01 0.37 -4.03
C ASN A 34 10.51 -0.74 -4.94
N TYR A 35 9.21 -0.78 -5.22
CA TYR A 35 8.72 -1.60 -6.33
C TYR A 35 9.33 -1.11 -7.64
N SER A 36 9.66 -2.04 -8.55
CA SER A 36 10.07 -1.70 -9.92
C SER A 36 8.92 -1.03 -10.69
N SER A 37 7.69 -1.48 -10.44
CA SER A 37 6.47 -1.01 -11.12
C SER A 37 5.34 -0.68 -10.11
N PRO A 38 5.51 0.31 -9.23
CA PRO A 38 4.59 0.60 -8.12
C PRO A 38 3.18 1.00 -8.60
N TYR A 39 3.11 1.75 -9.71
CA TYR A 39 1.84 2.19 -10.29
C TYR A 39 1.04 1.01 -10.86
N TRP A 40 1.71 0.10 -11.58
CA TRP A 40 1.05 -1.10 -12.13
C TRP A 40 0.55 -2.03 -11.03
N PHE A 41 1.37 -2.27 -10.00
CA PHE A 41 0.94 -3.01 -8.81
C PHE A 41 -0.32 -2.39 -8.19
N SER A 42 -0.27 -1.08 -7.92
CA SER A 42 -1.36 -0.37 -7.26
C SER A 42 -2.65 -0.38 -8.09
N ILE A 43 -2.56 -0.15 -9.41
CA ILE A 43 -3.71 -0.18 -10.31
C ILE A 43 -4.33 -1.58 -10.34
N LEU A 44 -3.54 -2.62 -10.55
CA LEU A 44 -4.04 -4.00 -10.63
C LEU A 44 -4.74 -4.43 -9.35
N VAL A 45 -4.11 -4.19 -8.20
CA VAL A 45 -4.68 -4.55 -6.90
C VAL A 45 -5.90 -3.71 -6.57
N ALA A 46 -5.89 -2.41 -6.90
CA ALA A 46 -7.07 -1.55 -6.70
C ALA A 46 -8.25 -2.00 -7.58
N THR A 47 -8.03 -2.30 -8.86
CA THR A 47 -9.07 -2.83 -9.75
C THR A 47 -9.63 -4.15 -9.22
N PHE A 48 -8.76 -5.06 -8.76
CA PHE A 48 -9.19 -6.33 -8.16
C PHE A 48 -10.00 -6.11 -6.87
N GLY A 49 -9.54 -5.22 -5.99
CA GLY A 49 -10.23 -4.84 -4.76
C GLY A 49 -11.58 -4.18 -5.01
N LEU A 50 -11.70 -3.34 -6.04
CA LEU A 50 -12.97 -2.75 -6.46
C LEU A 50 -13.96 -3.83 -6.91
N LEU A 51 -13.53 -4.78 -7.74
CA LEU A 51 -14.37 -5.89 -8.20
C LEU A 51 -14.87 -6.74 -7.03
N ILE A 52 -13.99 -7.15 -6.12
CA ILE A 52 -14.37 -7.89 -4.92
C ILE A 52 -15.31 -7.07 -4.04
N GLY A 53 -15.01 -5.78 -3.83
CA GLY A 53 -15.81 -4.88 -3.01
C GLY A 53 -17.24 -4.75 -3.54
N LEU A 54 -17.41 -4.64 -4.86
CA LEU A 54 -18.72 -4.61 -5.51
C LEU A 54 -19.48 -5.93 -5.33
N LEU A 55 -18.80 -7.08 -5.39
CA LEU A 55 -19.41 -8.39 -5.14
C LEU A 55 -19.85 -8.54 -3.67
N ILE A 56 -18.98 -8.17 -2.73
CA ILE A 56 -19.29 -8.15 -1.29
C ILE A 56 -20.49 -7.24 -1.03
N TRP A 57 -20.51 -6.05 -1.62
CA TRP A 57 -21.63 -5.14 -1.51
C TRP A 57 -22.92 -5.73 -2.08
N LYS A 58 -22.88 -6.31 -3.28
CA LYS A 58 -24.06 -6.90 -3.92
C LYS A 58 -24.69 -7.99 -3.05
N LYS A 59 -23.88 -8.78 -2.35
CA LYS A 59 -24.34 -9.84 -1.43
C LYS A 59 -24.82 -9.27 -0.08
N SER A 60 -24.13 -8.27 0.45
CA SER A 60 -24.42 -7.70 1.77
C SER A 60 -25.54 -6.65 1.75
N LYS A 61 -25.86 -6.01 0.62
CA LYS A 61 -26.87 -4.93 0.53
C LYS A 61 -28.22 -5.32 1.16
N ASN A 62 -28.64 -6.57 0.98
CA ASN A 62 -29.91 -7.09 1.51
C ASN A 62 -29.89 -7.13 3.05
N PHE A 63 -28.73 -7.39 3.65
CA PHE A 63 -28.53 -7.32 5.09
C PHE A 63 -28.62 -5.87 5.61
N PHE A 64 -28.02 -4.90 4.89
CA PHE A 64 -28.11 -3.47 5.23
C PHE A 64 -29.55 -2.93 5.15
N TYR A 65 -30.31 -3.30 4.11
CA TYR A 65 -31.71 -2.87 3.95
C TYR A 65 -32.62 -3.42 5.05
N ARG A 66 -32.45 -4.70 5.42
CA ARG A 66 -33.24 -5.34 6.49
C ARG A 66 -32.96 -4.72 7.86
N ASN A 67 -31.72 -4.31 8.11
CA ASN A 67 -31.28 -3.72 9.37
C ASN A 67 -31.34 -2.19 9.45
N ALA A 68 -32.27 -1.56 8.72
CA ALA A 68 -32.85 -0.23 8.98
C ALA A 68 -32.30 1.02 8.30
N LEU A 69 -31.40 0.88 7.34
CA LEU A 69 -30.91 2.07 6.63
C LEU A 69 -31.88 2.45 5.50
N LYS A 70 -32.28 3.73 5.47
CA LYS A 70 -33.03 4.30 4.34
C LYS A 70 -32.19 4.20 3.06
N LYS A 71 -32.82 3.99 1.90
CA LYS A 71 -32.15 3.67 0.62
C LYS A 71 -31.04 4.66 0.23
N ASP A 72 -31.22 5.94 0.51
CA ASP A 72 -30.29 7.04 0.33
C ASP A 72 -28.99 6.85 1.16
N LYS A 73 -29.09 6.53 2.45
CA LYS A 73 -27.92 6.30 3.32
C LYS A 73 -27.17 5.01 3.01
N VAL A 74 -27.85 4.03 2.42
CA VAL A 74 -27.25 2.75 1.99
C VAL A 74 -26.29 2.95 0.81
N SER A 75 -26.52 3.95 -0.05
CA SER A 75 -25.63 4.23 -1.18
C SER A 75 -24.22 4.63 -0.74
N ASN A 76 -24.09 5.50 0.26
CA ASN A 76 -22.77 5.96 0.74
C ASN A 76 -22.00 4.84 1.47
N LEU A 77 -22.71 3.93 2.15
CA LEU A 77 -22.08 2.76 2.78
C LEU A 77 -21.48 1.80 1.75
N SER A 78 -22.02 1.75 0.53
CA SER A 78 -21.44 0.95 -0.55
C SER A 78 -20.01 1.38 -0.87
N LEU A 79 -19.77 2.70 -0.92
CA LEU A 79 -18.45 3.27 -1.19
C LEU A 79 -17.48 2.89 -0.07
N PHE A 80 -17.91 2.97 1.20
CA PHE A 80 -17.06 2.59 2.32
C PHE A 80 -16.68 1.11 2.28
N VAL A 81 -17.62 0.21 1.98
CA VAL A 81 -17.33 -1.23 1.85
C VAL A 81 -16.35 -1.48 0.69
N VAL A 82 -16.57 -0.82 -0.45
CA VAL A 82 -15.71 -0.97 -1.63
C VAL A 82 -14.30 -0.45 -1.35
N PHE A 83 -14.15 0.78 -0.84
CA PHE A 83 -12.84 1.34 -0.51
C PHE A 83 -12.14 0.57 0.62
N ALA A 84 -12.89 0.08 1.61
CA ALA A 84 -12.33 -0.77 2.65
C ALA A 84 -11.71 -2.03 2.02
N THR A 85 -12.41 -2.65 1.09
CA THR A 85 -11.92 -3.85 0.39
C THR A 85 -10.65 -3.54 -0.39
N VAL A 86 -10.55 -2.40 -1.07
CA VAL A 86 -9.32 -1.99 -1.77
C VAL A 86 -8.12 -1.89 -0.81
N GLY A 87 -8.27 -1.23 0.34
CA GLY A 87 -7.19 -1.11 1.32
C GLY A 87 -6.74 -2.46 1.88
N PHE A 88 -7.69 -3.36 2.17
CA PHE A 88 -7.39 -4.73 2.57
C PHE A 88 -6.66 -5.52 1.47
N CYS A 89 -7.10 -5.41 0.22
CA CYS A 89 -6.46 -6.07 -0.91
C CYS A 89 -5.03 -5.58 -1.11
N LEU A 90 -4.77 -4.27 -1.03
CA LEU A 90 -3.42 -3.70 -1.11
C LEU A 90 -2.49 -4.32 -0.07
N PHE A 91 -2.95 -4.43 1.18
CA PHE A 91 -2.17 -5.06 2.23
C PHE A 91 -1.93 -6.55 1.98
N ILE A 92 -2.97 -7.31 1.66
CA ILE A 92 -2.86 -8.76 1.41
C ILE A 92 -1.90 -9.02 0.25
N PHE A 93 -2.08 -8.35 -0.89
CA PHE A 93 -1.22 -8.54 -2.05
C PHE A 93 0.22 -8.12 -1.77
N ASN A 94 0.46 -7.04 -1.01
CA ASN A 94 1.81 -6.63 -0.63
C ASN A 94 2.49 -7.71 0.23
N GLN A 95 1.78 -8.24 1.24
CA GLN A 95 2.31 -9.31 2.09
C GLN A 95 2.52 -10.60 1.30
N THR A 96 1.58 -10.99 0.44
CA THR A 96 1.74 -12.17 -0.43
C THR A 96 2.92 -11.98 -1.40
N ASN A 97 3.10 -10.78 -1.96
CA ASN A 97 4.24 -10.49 -2.83
C ASN A 97 5.56 -10.69 -2.10
N LYS A 98 5.70 -10.11 -0.91
CA LYS A 98 6.87 -10.27 -0.05
C LYS A 98 7.13 -11.74 0.30
N LEU A 99 6.10 -12.49 0.67
CA LEU A 99 6.20 -13.91 1.04
C LEU A 99 6.61 -14.80 -0.13
N LEU A 100 6.17 -14.48 -1.34
CA LEU A 100 6.47 -15.23 -2.56
C LEU A 100 7.75 -14.74 -3.27
N SER A 101 8.42 -13.74 -2.71
CA SER A 101 9.63 -13.17 -3.30
C SER A 101 10.88 -13.91 -2.84
N THR A 102 11.81 -14.08 -3.76
CA THR A 102 13.15 -14.60 -3.50
C THR A 102 14.19 -13.52 -3.75
N THR A 103 15.23 -13.49 -2.91
CA THR A 103 16.39 -12.61 -3.14
C THR A 103 17.13 -13.08 -4.38
N GLU A 104 17.32 -12.21 -5.36
CA GLU A 104 18.12 -12.52 -6.56
C GLU A 104 19.56 -12.04 -6.41
N ASP A 105 19.71 -10.80 -5.97
CA ASP A 105 20.99 -10.12 -5.82
C ASP A 105 20.99 -9.32 -4.53
N CYS A 106 22.13 -9.25 -3.85
CA CYS A 106 22.26 -8.42 -2.67
C CYS A 106 23.69 -7.96 -2.39
N ASP A 107 24.04 -6.85 -3.04
CA ASP A 107 25.38 -6.29 -3.01
C ASP A 107 25.44 -4.90 -2.40
N SER A 108 26.68 -4.46 -2.16
CA SER A 108 26.98 -3.13 -1.65
C SER A 108 27.19 -2.16 -2.82
N HIS A 109 26.38 -1.10 -2.87
CA HIS A 109 26.45 -0.09 -3.91
C HIS A 109 26.89 1.25 -3.34
N GLN A 110 27.76 1.94 -4.07
CA GLN A 110 28.19 3.28 -3.70
C GLN A 110 27.05 4.29 -3.92
N ILE A 111 26.81 5.14 -2.93
CA ILE A 111 25.93 6.29 -3.04
C ILE A 111 26.60 7.33 -3.95
N LEU A 112 26.06 7.49 -5.16
CA LEU A 112 26.50 8.51 -6.11
C LEU A 112 26.05 9.90 -5.66
N SER A 113 24.81 10.00 -5.18
CA SER A 113 24.26 11.23 -4.61
C SER A 113 23.03 10.95 -3.74
N LYS A 114 22.60 11.97 -3.01
CA LYS A 114 21.42 11.95 -2.15
C LYS A 114 20.39 12.92 -2.69
N THR A 115 19.12 12.52 -2.72
CA THR A 115 18.00 13.36 -3.10
C THR A 115 16.98 13.43 -1.98
N TYR A 116 16.49 14.64 -1.72
CA TYR A 116 15.34 14.91 -0.88
C TYR A 116 14.33 15.68 -1.71
N GLN A 117 13.07 15.30 -1.59
CA GLN A 117 11.97 16.12 -2.08
C GLN A 117 11.09 16.49 -0.90
N GLU A 118 10.91 17.79 -0.71
CA GLU A 118 10.00 18.32 0.30
C GLU A 118 8.54 18.03 -0.07
N HIS A 119 7.70 17.97 0.96
CA HIS A 119 6.28 17.74 0.75
C HIS A 119 5.67 18.90 -0.05
N GLY A 120 4.80 18.58 -1.00
CA GLY A 120 4.00 19.55 -1.74
C GLY A 120 2.52 19.19 -1.70
N TYR A 121 1.66 20.02 -2.29
CA TYR A 121 0.21 19.84 -2.28
C TYR A 121 -0.26 18.44 -2.77
N LEU A 122 0.47 17.83 -3.71
CA LEU A 122 0.18 16.48 -4.26
C LEU A 122 1.40 15.57 -4.31
N LYS A 123 2.49 15.94 -3.64
CA LYS A 123 3.74 15.21 -3.71
C LYS A 123 4.19 14.84 -2.29
N PRO A 124 4.21 13.53 -1.94
CA PRO A 124 4.74 13.13 -0.66
C PRO A 124 6.22 13.48 -0.59
N SER A 125 6.70 13.82 0.61
CA SER A 125 8.13 13.94 0.84
C SER A 125 8.79 12.58 0.68
N TYR A 126 10.02 12.56 0.17
CA TYR A 126 10.80 11.34 0.11
C TYR A 126 12.28 11.61 0.25
N TYR A 127 12.96 10.57 0.74
CA TYR A 127 14.41 10.50 0.85
C TYR A 127 14.89 9.36 -0.02
N ALA A 128 15.86 9.64 -0.88
CA ALA A 128 16.38 8.63 -1.79
C ALA A 128 17.89 8.76 -2.00
N PHE A 129 18.50 7.63 -2.34
CA PHE A 129 19.87 7.54 -2.84
C PHE A 129 19.84 7.31 -4.34
N LEU A 130 20.77 7.92 -5.07
CA LEU A 130 21.12 7.49 -6.42
C LEU A 130 22.31 6.54 -6.33
N ILE A 131 22.17 5.33 -6.85
CA ILE A 131 23.21 4.31 -6.86
C ILE A 131 23.40 3.77 -8.28
N ASN A 132 24.60 3.27 -8.57
CA ASN A 132 24.84 2.50 -9.79
C ASN A 132 24.52 1.03 -9.53
N LEU A 133 23.49 0.53 -10.22
CA LEU A 133 23.09 -0.88 -10.25
C LEU A 133 23.35 -1.40 -11.66
N ASN A 134 24.38 -2.22 -11.82
CA ASN A 134 24.74 -2.88 -13.09
C ASN A 134 24.91 -1.93 -14.29
N GLY A 135 25.44 -0.73 -14.06
CA GLY A 135 25.64 0.30 -15.09
C GLY A 135 24.53 1.35 -15.12
N ASP A 136 23.38 1.09 -14.50
CA ASP A 136 22.23 1.99 -14.49
C ASP A 136 22.15 2.80 -13.18
N ILE A 137 21.96 4.12 -13.31
CA ILE A 137 21.69 4.98 -12.15
C ILE A 137 20.24 4.78 -11.73
N LYS A 138 20.04 4.16 -10.57
CA LYS A 138 18.71 3.94 -9.98
C LYS A 138 18.50 4.77 -8.72
N LYS A 139 17.26 5.23 -8.55
CA LYS A 139 16.78 5.89 -7.34
C LYS A 139 16.25 4.84 -6.38
N VAL A 140 16.79 4.79 -5.17
CA VAL A 140 16.36 3.89 -4.10
C VAL A 140 15.89 4.73 -2.91
N TYR A 141 14.60 4.66 -2.63
CA TYR A 141 13.93 5.31 -1.51
C TYR A 141 14.32 4.66 -0.18
N SER A 142 14.47 5.50 0.84
CA SER A 142 14.91 5.14 2.19
C SER A 142 14.10 5.85 3.27
N ASP A 143 14.24 5.40 4.51
CA ASP A 143 13.80 6.14 5.69
C ASP A 143 14.66 7.38 5.92
N TYR A 144 14.09 8.38 6.59
CA TYR A 144 14.78 9.61 6.92
C TYR A 144 16.06 9.35 7.73
N ASP A 145 15.97 8.53 8.78
CA ASP A 145 17.09 8.30 9.70
C ASP A 145 18.27 7.63 8.98
N TYR A 146 17.98 6.57 8.21
CA TYR A 146 19.01 5.90 7.41
C TYR A 146 19.58 6.83 6.33
N TRP A 147 18.73 7.61 5.68
CA TRP A 147 19.17 8.60 4.69
C TRP A 147 20.07 9.66 5.29
N LYS A 148 19.73 10.19 6.47
CA LYS A 148 20.47 11.24 7.17
C LYS A 148 21.88 10.79 7.53
N ASP A 149 22.02 9.56 8.03
CA ASP A 149 23.29 9.03 8.56
C ASP A 149 24.31 8.69 7.48
N LYS A 150 23.85 8.36 6.26
CA LYS A 150 24.75 8.02 5.15
C LYS A 150 25.19 9.27 4.38
N ARG A 151 26.45 9.30 3.95
CA ARG A 151 27.02 10.36 3.11
C ARG A 151 27.21 9.87 1.68
N GLN A 152 27.32 10.80 0.74
CA GLN A 152 27.75 10.48 -0.62
C GLN A 152 29.12 9.80 -0.58
N GLY A 153 29.33 8.80 -1.45
CA GLY A 153 30.52 7.96 -1.47
C GLY A 153 30.49 6.79 -0.49
N HIS A 154 29.58 6.76 0.49
CA HIS A 154 29.38 5.56 1.33
C HIS A 154 28.74 4.43 0.53
N TYR A 155 28.95 3.21 0.98
CA TYR A 155 28.29 2.02 0.44
C TYR A 155 27.03 1.69 1.25
N ILE A 156 25.96 1.30 0.55
CA ILE A 156 24.73 0.78 1.13
C ILE A 156 24.43 -0.59 0.53
N LYS A 157 23.95 -1.52 1.36
CA LYS A 157 23.57 -2.86 0.89
C LYS A 157 22.15 -2.81 0.36
N VAL A 158 21.97 -3.13 -0.92
CA VAL A 158 20.65 -3.17 -1.58
C VAL A 158 20.42 -4.58 -2.08
N CYS A 159 19.33 -5.19 -1.62
CA CYS A 159 18.88 -6.48 -2.13
C CYS A 159 17.76 -6.28 -3.15
N SER A 160 17.85 -6.96 -4.28
CA SER A 160 16.79 -7.11 -5.27
C SER A 160 16.00 -8.39 -5.00
N TYR A 161 14.68 -8.27 -5.03
CA TYR A 161 13.74 -9.36 -4.79
C TYR A 161 12.86 -9.55 -6.02
N SER A 162 12.79 -10.79 -6.48
CA SER A 162 11.94 -11.20 -7.59
C SER A 162 10.77 -12.01 -7.08
N SER A 163 9.57 -11.63 -7.50
CA SER A 163 8.33 -12.21 -7.02
C SER A 163 7.68 -13.08 -8.07
N LYS A 164 7.17 -14.24 -7.65
CA LYS A 164 6.32 -15.08 -8.52
C LYS A 164 5.03 -14.39 -8.96
N LEU A 165 4.62 -13.31 -8.28
CA LEU A 165 3.48 -12.48 -8.70
C LEU A 165 3.85 -11.46 -9.80
N GLY A 166 5.14 -11.34 -10.14
CA GLY A 166 5.63 -10.41 -11.17
C GLY A 166 5.83 -8.97 -10.69
N PHE A 167 5.91 -8.75 -9.37
CA PHE A 167 6.17 -7.43 -8.80
C PHE A 167 7.47 -7.41 -8.01
N ASP A 168 8.56 -7.19 -8.74
CA ASP A 168 9.89 -7.13 -8.17
C ASP A 168 10.09 -5.83 -7.39
N TYR A 169 10.96 -5.88 -6.40
CA TYR A 169 11.26 -4.73 -5.56
C TYR A 169 12.68 -4.77 -5.01
N MET A 170 13.15 -3.60 -4.56
CA MET A 170 14.44 -3.46 -3.86
C MET A 170 14.23 -3.14 -2.38
N MET A 171 15.14 -3.63 -1.53
CA MET A 171 15.21 -3.21 -0.13
C MET A 171 16.64 -2.84 0.25
N ILE A 172 16.76 -1.78 1.02
CA ILE A 172 18.00 -1.45 1.71
C ILE A 172 18.11 -2.36 2.93
N LYS A 173 19.24 -3.05 3.09
CA LYS A 173 19.57 -3.82 4.29
C LYS A 173 20.49 -2.99 5.19
N ASN A 174 20.19 -3.01 6.49
CA ASN A 174 21.03 -2.43 7.54
C ASN A 174 22.12 -3.41 7.95
#